data_AF-A0A7S7PPK2-F1
#
_entry.id   AF-A0A7S7PPK2-F1
#
_cell.length_a   1.000
_cell.length_b   1.000
_cell.length_c   1.000
_cell.angle_alpha   90.00
_cell.angle_beta   90.00
_cell.angle_gamma   90.00
#
_symmetry.space_group_name_H-M   'P 1'
#
loop_
_entity.id
_entity.type
_entity.pdbx_description
1 polymer ?
#
loop_
_entity_poly.entity_id
_entity_poly.type
_entity_poly.pdbx_seq_one_letter_code
_entity_poly.pdbx_strand_id
1 'polypeptide(L)'
;MSTNVICFSTGQPIPDTANIGDEKITDGVPASAAIEPLALGATTETTPIIYPFAPVDVYSTCKAELGLTEFVLVPVRPIENADPTNYVLNIAQAMLETAGRPVFGYRIRTSPLYVTAEFYAMFETDTGLVDLTPNTRGESYVVFVPDRDVPPDFDYLDRPVTRRFRTYEAPTRRQRVAAEIAAMDPRRLASERRRATDLGLTLEDKLSLALLSDALETRLDLFIECCEELEALTMAALDGREAVDVVYLEFLHRRRASLETMLDEAYEQHKAKTTKSARKRRER
;
A
#
# COMPACT_ATOMS: atom_id res chain seq x y z
N MET A 1 -23.67 4.17 -18.51
CA MET A 1 -22.75 5.21 -18.02
C MET A 1 -21.69 4.54 -17.15
N SER A 2 -20.43 4.69 -17.56
CA SER A 2 -19.15 4.58 -16.82
C SER A 2 -19.05 3.66 -15.59
N THR A 3 -18.70 2.39 -15.83
CA THR A 3 -18.11 1.45 -14.86
C THR A 3 -16.62 1.77 -14.68
N ASN A 4 -16.24 2.41 -13.57
CA ASN A 4 -14.84 2.54 -13.17
C ASN A 4 -14.54 1.53 -12.05
N VAL A 5 -14.25 0.29 -12.45
CA VAL A 5 -13.64 -0.73 -11.60
C VAL A 5 -12.21 -0.91 -12.10
N ILE A 6 -11.24 -0.48 -11.29
CA ILE A 6 -9.82 -0.77 -11.54
C ILE A 6 -9.57 -2.18 -10.98
N CYS A 7 -9.55 -3.17 -11.87
CA CYS A 7 -9.07 -4.51 -11.55
C CYS A 7 -7.53 -4.54 -11.57
N PHE A 8 -6.93 -5.05 -10.50
CA PHE A 8 -5.54 -5.52 -10.51
C PHE A 8 -5.54 -7.04 -10.65
N SER A 9 -4.89 -7.57 -11.69
CA SER A 9 -4.74 -9.01 -11.91
C SER A 9 -3.35 -9.46 -11.44
N THR A 10 -3.29 -10.24 -10.36
CA THR A 10 -2.13 -11.07 -10.04
C THR A 10 -2.59 -12.48 -9.66
N GLY A 11 -2.30 -13.44 -10.55
CA GLY A 11 -2.21 -14.89 -10.30
C GLY A 11 -3.40 -15.58 -9.62
N GLN A 12 -4.26 -16.23 -10.42
CA GLN A 12 -5.14 -17.29 -9.92
C GLN A 12 -4.29 -18.55 -9.62
N PRO A 13 -4.40 -19.18 -8.44
CA PRO A 13 -4.26 -20.61 -8.33
C PRO A 13 -5.63 -21.26 -8.60
N ILE A 14 -5.66 -22.11 -9.63
CA ILE A 14 -6.81 -22.94 -10.01
C ILE A 14 -7.11 -23.92 -8.86
N PRO A 15 -8.34 -23.98 -8.32
CA PRO A 15 -8.79 -25.15 -7.59
C PRO A 15 -9.26 -26.23 -8.57
N ASP A 16 -8.67 -27.42 -8.44
CA ASP A 16 -9.22 -28.67 -8.97
C ASP A 16 -10.64 -28.87 -8.43
N THR A 17 -11.64 -28.93 -9.30
CA THR A 17 -12.93 -29.54 -8.98
C THR A 17 -13.32 -30.50 -10.09
N ALA A 18 -13.17 -31.78 -9.79
CA ALA A 18 -13.82 -32.87 -10.47
C ALA A 18 -15.35 -32.77 -10.31
N ASN A 19 -16.05 -33.14 -11.38
CA ASN A 19 -17.41 -33.68 -11.47
C ASN A 19 -18.55 -32.99 -10.70
N ILE A 20 -19.54 -32.53 -11.47
CA ILE A 20 -21.01 -32.70 -11.39
C ILE A 20 -21.53 -31.69 -12.43
N GLY A 21 -22.37 -31.96 -13.43
CA GLY A 21 -23.19 -33.07 -13.86
C GLY A 21 -24.02 -32.50 -15.03
N ASP A 22 -24.40 -33.35 -15.97
CA ASP A 22 -25.26 -33.00 -17.11
C ASP A 22 -26.55 -32.30 -16.66
N GLU A 23 -26.93 -31.21 -17.35
CA GLU A 23 -28.28 -31.09 -17.88
C GLU A 23 -28.37 -30.01 -18.97
N LYS A 24 -29.12 -30.38 -20.00
CA LYS A 24 -29.33 -29.71 -21.29
C LYS A 24 -30.81 -29.32 -21.28
N ILE A 25 -31.17 -28.16 -21.87
CA ILE A 25 -32.34 -27.93 -22.77
C ILE A 25 -32.96 -26.50 -22.67
N THR A 26 -32.75 -25.76 -23.77
CA THR A 26 -33.63 -24.88 -24.60
C THR A 26 -34.25 -23.56 -24.11
N ASP A 27 -33.83 -22.50 -24.81
CA ASP A 27 -34.58 -21.46 -25.54
C ASP A 27 -36.08 -21.23 -25.29
N GLY A 28 -36.43 -19.95 -25.08
CA GLY A 28 -37.79 -19.42 -25.24
C GLY A 28 -37.97 -17.98 -24.76
N VAL A 29 -37.71 -17.00 -25.63
CA VAL A 29 -38.19 -15.59 -25.54
C VAL A 29 -39.35 -15.51 -26.56
N PRO A 30 -40.52 -14.82 -26.35
CA PRO A 30 -40.56 -13.38 -26.05
C PRO A 30 -41.78 -12.79 -25.28
N ALA A 31 -41.65 -11.48 -25.03
CA ALA A 31 -42.67 -10.41 -25.06
C ALA A 31 -43.35 -9.95 -23.75
N SER A 32 -42.95 -8.72 -23.37
CA SER A 32 -43.79 -7.55 -23.04
C SER A 32 -44.94 -7.71 -22.03
N ALA A 33 -44.70 -7.27 -20.80
CA ALA A 33 -45.72 -6.60 -20.00
C ALA A 33 -45.06 -5.54 -19.09
N ALA A 34 -45.57 -4.32 -19.14
CA ALA A 34 -45.19 -3.22 -18.27
C ALA A 34 -45.56 -3.54 -16.81
N ILE A 35 -44.61 -3.37 -15.89
CA ILE A 35 -44.86 -3.40 -14.44
C ILE A 35 -44.12 -2.22 -13.81
N GLU A 36 -44.87 -1.51 -12.97
CA GLU A 36 -44.56 -0.32 -12.17
C GLU A 36 -43.22 -0.42 -11.39
N PRO A 37 -42.62 0.73 -10.99
CA PRO A 37 -41.39 0.72 -10.23
C PRO A 37 -41.67 0.23 -8.81
N LEU A 38 -41.45 -1.06 -8.58
CA LEU A 38 -41.35 -1.65 -7.26
C LEU A 38 -40.16 -0.99 -6.54
N ALA A 39 -40.49 -0.14 -5.58
CA ALA A 39 -39.59 0.32 -4.53
C ALA A 39 -39.04 -0.91 -3.78
N LEU A 40 -37.90 -1.41 -4.22
CA LEU A 40 -37.16 -2.43 -3.50
C LEU A 40 -36.40 -1.74 -2.38
N GLY A 41 -36.94 -1.83 -1.16
CA GLY A 41 -36.23 -1.51 0.05
C GLY A 41 -34.93 -2.33 0.10
N ALA A 42 -33.81 -1.64 -0.08
CA ALA A 42 -32.51 -2.20 0.22
C ALA A 42 -32.40 -2.34 1.74
N THR A 43 -32.60 -3.56 2.24
CA THR A 43 -32.17 -3.93 3.57
C THR A 43 -30.66 -3.73 3.66
N THR A 44 -30.25 -2.75 4.44
CA THR A 44 -28.86 -2.46 4.78
C THR A 44 -28.31 -3.59 5.64
N GLU A 45 -27.73 -4.61 5.01
CA GLU A 45 -26.97 -5.64 5.70
C GLU A 45 -25.68 -5.03 6.28
N THR A 46 -25.55 -5.20 7.60
CA THR A 46 -24.57 -4.66 8.55
C THR A 46 -23.23 -5.40 8.56
N THR A 47 -22.81 -5.97 7.43
CA THR A 47 -21.53 -6.70 7.38
C THR A 47 -20.44 -5.77 6.84
N PRO A 48 -19.36 -5.48 7.60
CA PRO A 48 -18.20 -4.81 7.03
C PRO A 48 -17.77 -5.58 5.78
N ILE A 49 -17.68 -4.90 4.64
CA ILE A 49 -17.18 -5.51 3.41
C ILE A 49 -15.72 -5.82 3.66
N ILE A 50 -15.42 -7.08 3.98
CA ILE A 50 -14.05 -7.59 4.04
C ILE A 50 -13.47 -7.35 2.66
N TYR A 51 -12.40 -6.56 2.57
CA TYR A 51 -11.78 -6.24 1.30
C TYR A 51 -11.28 -7.54 0.67
N PRO A 52 -11.94 -8.09 -0.38
CA PRO A 52 -11.63 -9.45 -0.80
C PRO A 52 -10.31 -9.54 -1.58
N PHE A 53 -9.64 -8.41 -1.84
CA PHE A 53 -8.48 -8.34 -2.74
C PHE A 53 -7.45 -7.29 -2.33
N ALA A 54 -7.06 -7.23 -1.06
CA ALA A 54 -5.78 -6.59 -0.74
C ALA A 54 -4.71 -7.43 -1.46
N PRO A 55 -3.81 -6.83 -2.25
CA PRO A 55 -2.72 -7.58 -2.85
C PRO A 55 -2.02 -8.42 -1.78
N VAL A 56 -1.73 -9.70 -2.06
CA VAL A 56 -1.25 -10.67 -1.06
C VAL A 56 0.01 -10.18 -0.36
N ASP A 57 0.87 -9.47 -1.08
CA ASP A 57 2.06 -8.77 -0.59
C ASP A 57 1.71 -7.68 0.44
N VAL A 58 0.71 -6.84 0.15
CA VAL A 58 0.22 -5.81 1.09
C VAL A 58 -0.35 -6.45 2.35
N TYR A 59 -1.24 -7.43 2.20
CA TYR A 59 -1.86 -8.12 3.33
C TYR A 59 -0.80 -8.82 4.20
N SER A 60 0.10 -9.58 3.59
CA SER A 60 1.11 -10.36 4.31
C SER A 60 2.09 -9.45 5.04
N THR A 61 2.51 -8.35 4.41
CA THR A 61 3.41 -7.36 5.02
C THR A 61 2.73 -6.69 6.21
N CYS A 62 1.53 -6.13 6.03
CA CYS A 62 0.80 -5.49 7.12
C CYS A 62 0.49 -6.47 8.27
N LYS A 63 0.14 -7.72 7.98
CA LYS A 63 -0.06 -8.75 9.00
C LYS A 63 1.21 -9.03 9.80
N ALA A 64 2.34 -9.17 9.12
CA ALA A 64 3.63 -9.44 9.77
C ALA A 64 4.07 -8.27 10.66
N GLU A 65 3.87 -7.04 10.19
CA GLU A 65 4.40 -5.83 10.83
C GLU A 65 3.47 -5.22 11.88
N LEU A 66 2.15 -5.32 11.70
CA LEU A 66 1.16 -4.78 12.63
C LEU A 66 0.64 -5.84 13.60
N GLY A 67 0.75 -7.14 13.27
CA GLY A 67 0.12 -8.22 14.04
C GLY A 67 -1.40 -8.27 13.93
N LEU A 68 -2.00 -7.36 13.16
CA LEU A 68 -3.44 -7.24 12.98
C LEU A 68 -3.89 -7.97 11.70
N THR A 69 -5.06 -8.62 11.76
CA THR A 69 -5.53 -9.52 10.69
C THR A 69 -6.85 -9.12 10.03
N GLU A 70 -7.58 -8.19 10.61
CA GLU A 70 -8.90 -7.78 10.15
C GLU A 70 -8.78 -6.59 9.20
N PHE A 71 -8.99 -6.79 7.90
CA PHE A 71 -8.97 -5.71 6.91
C PHE A 71 -10.40 -5.39 6.49
N VAL A 72 -10.82 -4.16 6.74
CA VAL A 72 -12.18 -3.67 6.48
C VAL A 72 -12.13 -2.63 5.38
N LEU A 73 -13.05 -2.73 4.42
CA LEU A 73 -13.31 -1.65 3.49
C LEU A 73 -14.31 -0.68 4.10
N VAL A 74 -13.86 0.54 4.38
CA VAL A 74 -14.66 1.56 5.05
C VAL A 74 -15.12 2.60 4.03
N PRO A 75 -16.42 2.89 3.90
CA PRO A 75 -16.92 3.94 3.01
C PRO A 75 -16.51 5.32 3.53
N VAL A 76 -16.21 6.22 2.59
CA VAL A 76 -15.87 7.61 2.88
C VAL A 76 -17.14 8.45 2.78
N ARG A 77 -17.58 9.01 3.90
CA ARG A 77 -18.79 9.80 4.05
C ARG A 77 -18.47 11.07 4.84
N PRO A 78 -17.90 12.08 4.18
CA PRO A 78 -17.51 13.28 4.87
C PRO A 78 -18.70 14.02 5.47
N ILE A 79 -18.51 14.56 6.67
CA ILE A 79 -19.48 15.47 7.27
C ILE A 79 -19.42 16.85 6.59
N GLU A 80 -20.45 17.66 6.81
CA GLU A 80 -20.47 19.04 6.32
C GLU A 80 -19.30 19.83 6.92
N ASN A 81 -18.58 20.57 6.09
CA ASN A 81 -17.40 21.38 6.48
C ASN A 81 -16.23 20.58 7.07
N ALA A 82 -16.15 19.27 6.80
CA ALA A 82 -15.04 18.44 7.26
C ALA A 82 -13.67 18.96 6.78
N ASP A 83 -12.70 18.99 7.68
CA ASP A 83 -11.32 19.35 7.38
C ASP A 83 -10.62 18.15 6.71
N PRO A 84 -10.14 18.25 5.45
CA PRO A 84 -9.48 17.16 4.75
C PRO A 84 -8.14 16.73 5.39
N THR A 85 -7.62 17.49 6.34
CA THR A 85 -6.34 17.25 7.01
C THR A 85 -6.48 16.83 8.46
N ASN A 86 -7.69 16.90 9.04
CA ASN A 86 -7.88 16.71 10.48
C ASN A 86 -9.07 15.80 10.83
N TYR A 87 -8.82 14.50 10.76
CA TYR A 87 -9.82 13.49 11.07
C TYR A 87 -10.28 13.51 12.53
N VAL A 88 -9.41 13.95 13.45
CA VAL A 88 -9.72 14.01 14.88
C VAL A 88 -10.79 15.06 15.13
N LEU A 89 -10.66 16.25 14.51
CA LEU A 89 -11.69 17.28 14.58
C LEU A 89 -12.99 16.85 13.92
N ASN A 90 -12.92 16.17 12.76
CA ASN A 90 -14.12 15.67 12.08
C ASN A 90 -14.89 14.66 12.96
N ILE A 91 -14.18 13.75 13.63
CA ILE A 91 -14.79 12.79 14.54
C ILE A 91 -15.35 13.50 15.78
N ALA A 92 -14.59 14.41 16.38
CA ALA A 92 -15.05 15.18 17.52
C ALA A 92 -16.34 15.95 17.20
N GLN A 93 -16.43 16.56 16.02
CA GLN A 93 -17.65 17.22 15.56
C GLN A 93 -18.81 16.23 15.40
N ALA A 94 -18.59 15.08 14.76
CA ALA A 94 -19.63 14.08 14.58
C ALA A 94 -20.16 13.50 15.90
N MET A 95 -19.31 13.36 16.92
CA MET A 95 -19.70 12.93 18.26
C MET A 95 -20.63 13.92 18.97
N LEU A 96 -20.62 15.20 18.58
CA LEU A 96 -21.55 16.21 19.12
C LEU A 96 -22.96 16.07 18.52
N GLU A 97 -23.06 15.55 17.30
CA GLU A 97 -24.28 15.55 16.50
C GLU A 97 -24.94 14.17 16.43
N THR A 98 -24.16 13.10 16.56
CA THR A 98 -24.62 11.73 16.34
C THR A 98 -24.11 10.77 17.42
N ALA A 99 -24.93 9.80 17.79
CA ALA A 99 -24.51 8.72 18.65
C ALA A 99 -23.52 7.82 17.90
N GLY A 100 -22.27 7.82 18.34
CA GLY A 100 -21.19 7.03 17.75
C GLY A 100 -19.90 7.19 18.54
N ARG A 101 -18.84 6.54 18.09
CA ARG A 101 -17.53 6.60 18.76
C ARG A 101 -16.36 6.43 17.78
N PRO A 102 -15.17 6.93 18.11
CA PRO A 102 -13.97 6.61 17.36
C PRO A 102 -13.63 5.12 17.47
N VAL A 103 -13.12 4.57 16.37
CA VAL A 103 -12.45 3.27 16.32
C VAL A 103 -11.06 3.51 15.74
N PHE A 104 -10.04 3.29 16.56
CA PHE A 104 -8.64 3.50 16.20
C PHE A 104 -8.07 2.28 15.48
N GLY A 105 -7.03 2.52 14.68
CA GLY A 105 -6.35 1.50 13.91
C GLY A 105 -5.47 2.10 12.83
N TYR A 106 -5.30 1.35 11.74
CA TYR A 106 -4.40 1.73 10.65
C TYR A 106 -5.15 1.88 9.33
N ARG A 107 -5.09 3.08 8.75
CA ARG A 107 -5.49 3.33 7.37
C ARG A 107 -4.36 2.89 6.44
N ILE A 108 -4.65 1.97 5.53
CA ILE A 108 -3.66 1.40 4.61
C ILE A 108 -3.69 2.18 3.30
N ARG A 109 -2.53 2.71 2.91
CA ARG A 109 -2.30 3.35 1.60
C ARG A 109 -1.21 2.61 0.86
N THR A 110 -1.42 2.35 -0.42
CA THR A 110 -0.47 1.61 -1.26
C THR A 110 0.22 2.55 -2.24
N SER A 111 1.54 2.43 -2.33
CA SER A 111 2.39 2.90 -3.41
C SER A 111 2.93 1.67 -4.16
N PRO A 112 3.37 1.80 -5.42
CA PRO A 112 4.04 0.71 -6.11
C PRO A 112 5.33 0.20 -5.43
N LEU A 113 5.92 1.00 -4.53
CA LEU A 113 7.19 0.66 -3.86
C LEU A 113 7.05 0.33 -2.38
N TYR A 114 5.99 0.83 -1.74
CA TYR A 114 5.79 0.69 -0.30
C TYR A 114 4.31 0.76 0.08
N VAL A 115 4.01 0.32 1.28
CA VAL A 115 2.71 0.47 1.95
C VAL A 115 2.87 1.40 3.13
N THR A 116 1.92 2.29 3.32
CA THR A 116 1.80 3.14 4.50
C THR A 116 0.67 2.63 5.36
N ALA A 117 0.94 2.37 6.63
CA ALA A 117 -0.03 2.11 7.68
C ALA A 117 -0.10 3.35 8.58
N GLU A 118 -0.99 4.27 8.23
CA GLU A 118 -1.22 5.54 8.94
C GLU A 118 -2.11 5.29 10.15
N PHE A 119 -1.65 5.65 11.35
CA PHE A 119 -2.51 5.57 12.53
C PHE A 119 -3.66 6.56 12.38
N TYR A 120 -4.87 6.02 12.44
CA TYR A 120 -6.08 6.71 12.02
C TYR A 120 -7.25 6.32 12.91
N ALA A 121 -8.30 7.14 12.90
CA ALA A 121 -9.57 6.79 13.53
C ALA A 121 -10.69 6.84 12.50
N MET A 122 -11.55 5.83 12.54
CA MET A 122 -12.83 5.79 11.85
C MET A 122 -13.95 6.12 12.82
N PHE A 123 -15.11 6.52 12.32
CA PHE A 123 -16.30 6.74 13.16
C PHE A 123 -17.22 5.53 13.07
N GLU A 124 -17.54 4.94 14.21
CA GLU A 124 -18.53 3.86 14.32
C GLU A 124 -19.92 4.44 14.55
N THR A 125 -20.81 4.15 13.61
CA THR A 125 -22.25 4.45 13.66
C THR A 125 -23.04 3.18 13.96
N ASP A 126 -24.35 3.31 14.15
CA ASP A 126 -25.30 2.19 14.21
C ASP A 126 -25.30 1.32 12.95
N THR A 127 -24.97 1.92 11.79
CA THR A 127 -24.89 1.22 10.50
C THR A 127 -23.50 0.65 10.17
N GLY A 128 -22.50 0.93 11.01
CA GLY A 128 -21.11 0.45 10.83
C GLY A 128 -20.07 1.59 10.77
N LEU A 129 -18.86 1.23 10.34
CA LEU A 129 -17.71 2.14 10.26
C LEU A 129 -17.80 3.06 9.03
N VAL A 130 -17.45 4.33 9.21
CA VAL A 130 -17.34 5.34 8.15
C VAL A 130 -16.09 6.19 8.34
N ASP A 131 -15.46 6.61 7.23
CA ASP A 131 -14.43 7.65 7.23
C ASP A 131 -15.11 9.00 7.00
N LEU A 132 -15.08 9.87 8.02
CA LEU A 132 -15.70 11.19 7.97
C LEU A 132 -14.82 12.27 7.34
N THR A 133 -13.60 11.91 6.94
CA THR A 133 -12.65 12.86 6.38
C THR A 133 -12.69 12.81 4.85
N PRO A 134 -12.81 13.97 4.17
CA PRO A 134 -12.76 14.02 2.72
C PRO A 134 -11.44 13.44 2.20
N ASN A 135 -11.54 12.55 1.22
CA ASN A 135 -10.38 12.06 0.50
C ASN A 135 -9.93 13.03 -0.58
N THR A 136 -8.64 13.34 -0.60
CA THR A 136 -8.05 14.29 -1.54
C THR A 136 -7.89 13.73 -2.96
N ARG A 137 -7.97 12.41 -3.16
CA ARG A 137 -7.87 11.76 -4.48
C ARG A 137 -9.19 11.15 -4.95
N GLY A 138 -10.30 11.48 -4.29
CA GLY A 138 -11.65 11.07 -4.68
C GLY A 138 -11.98 9.61 -4.39
N GLU A 139 -11.22 8.92 -3.53
CA GLU A 139 -11.54 7.54 -3.15
C GLU A 139 -12.86 7.48 -2.35
N SER A 140 -13.81 6.66 -2.79
CA SER A 140 -15.09 6.45 -2.08
C SER A 140 -14.99 5.43 -0.94
N TYR A 141 -13.87 4.72 -0.85
CA TYR A 141 -13.60 3.72 0.18
C TYR A 141 -12.12 3.72 0.55
N VAL A 142 -11.83 3.31 1.79
CA VAL A 142 -10.46 3.15 2.31
C VAL A 142 -10.29 1.77 2.94
N VAL A 143 -9.08 1.22 2.87
CA VAL A 143 -8.74 -0.01 3.59
C VAL A 143 -8.29 0.36 4.99
N PHE A 144 -8.95 -0.21 6.00
CA PHE A 144 -8.71 0.05 7.40
C PHE A 144 -8.48 -1.25 8.17
N VAL A 145 -7.54 -1.22 9.10
CA VAL A 145 -7.23 -2.33 9.98
C VAL A 145 -7.49 -1.86 11.41
N PRO A 146 -8.65 -2.17 12.02
CA PRO A 146 -8.96 -1.74 13.38
C PRO A 146 -7.96 -2.35 14.37
N ASP A 147 -7.52 -1.54 15.33
CA ASP A 147 -6.72 -1.97 16.46
C ASP A 147 -7.61 -1.98 17.71
N ARG A 148 -8.05 -3.18 18.10
CA ARG A 148 -9.02 -3.36 19.18
C ARG A 148 -8.41 -3.19 20.57
N ASP A 149 -7.08 -3.13 20.66
CA ASP A 149 -6.39 -2.91 21.92
C ASP A 149 -6.34 -1.41 22.28
N VAL A 150 -6.64 -0.52 21.31
CA VAL A 150 -6.71 0.92 21.52
C VAL A 150 -8.12 1.34 21.96
N PRO A 151 -8.27 1.97 23.13
CA PRO A 151 -9.58 2.34 23.65
C PRO A 151 -10.16 3.58 22.94
N PRO A 152 -11.50 3.79 22.96
CA PRO A 152 -12.13 4.94 22.31
C PRO A 152 -11.76 6.31 22.88
N ASP A 153 -11.25 6.38 24.12
CA ASP A 153 -10.78 7.59 24.79
C ASP A 153 -9.26 7.80 24.69
N PHE A 154 -8.61 7.07 23.77
CA PHE A 154 -7.17 7.18 23.51
C PHE A 154 -6.76 8.63 23.20
N ASP A 155 -5.66 9.07 23.83
CA ASP A 155 -5.06 10.37 23.54
C ASP A 155 -4.35 10.33 22.19
N TYR A 156 -4.87 11.07 21.22
CA TYR A 156 -4.30 11.17 19.89
C TYR A 156 -2.85 11.68 19.86
N LEU A 157 -2.42 12.44 20.87
CA LEU A 157 -1.04 12.91 20.98
C LEU A 157 -0.06 11.77 21.32
N ASP A 158 -0.56 10.68 21.90
CA ASP A 158 0.21 9.46 22.22
C ASP A 158 0.24 8.45 21.07
N ARG A 159 -0.28 8.81 19.89
CA ARG A 159 -0.34 7.88 18.75
C ARG A 159 1.05 7.38 18.32
N PRO A 160 1.13 6.14 17.82
CA PRO A 160 2.35 5.67 17.17
C PRO A 160 2.61 6.45 15.88
N VAL A 161 3.89 6.57 15.52
CA VAL A 161 4.32 7.10 14.21
C VAL A 161 3.77 6.21 13.09
N THR A 162 3.32 6.83 12.00
CA THR A 162 2.91 6.14 10.79
C THR A 162 4.00 5.20 10.29
N ARG A 163 3.67 3.92 10.17
CA ARG A 163 4.62 2.90 9.70
C ARG A 163 4.61 2.83 8.19
N ARG A 164 5.78 2.64 7.58
CA ARG A 164 5.92 2.43 6.13
C ARG A 164 6.73 1.17 5.87
N PHE A 165 6.20 0.28 5.06
CA PHE A 165 6.80 -1.01 4.75
C PHE A 165 7.11 -1.12 3.27
N ARG A 166 8.25 -1.70 2.91
CA ARG A 166 8.60 -1.92 1.51
C ARG A 166 7.70 -3.00 0.90
N THR A 167 7.21 -2.75 -0.30
CA THR A 167 6.64 -3.79 -1.19
C THR A 167 7.55 -4.05 -2.38
N TYR A 168 8.51 -3.16 -2.64
CA TYR A 168 9.56 -3.40 -3.61
C TYR A 168 10.55 -4.46 -3.12
N GLU A 169 10.67 -5.55 -3.88
CA GLU A 169 11.69 -6.56 -3.68
C GLU A 169 12.84 -6.38 -4.67
N ALA A 170 14.02 -6.02 -4.16
CA ALA A 170 15.22 -5.95 -4.98
C ALA A 170 15.64 -7.35 -5.46
N PRO A 171 16.20 -7.48 -6.68
CA PRO A 171 16.79 -8.74 -7.11
C PRO A 171 17.87 -9.18 -6.13
N THR A 172 17.83 -10.45 -5.73
CA THR A 172 18.81 -11.01 -4.80
C THR A 172 20.24 -10.80 -5.30
N ARG A 173 21.21 -10.72 -4.38
CA ARG A 173 22.63 -10.55 -4.74
C ARG A 173 23.08 -11.58 -5.78
N ARG A 174 22.64 -12.84 -5.62
CA ARG A 174 22.89 -13.92 -6.58
C ARG A 174 22.31 -13.64 -7.96
N GLN A 175 21.06 -13.18 -8.05
CA GLN A 175 20.44 -12.81 -9.33
C GLN A 175 21.19 -11.65 -10.00
N ARG A 176 21.66 -10.67 -9.22
CA ARG A 176 22.44 -9.53 -9.73
C ARG A 176 23.81 -9.97 -10.25
N VAL A 177 24.52 -10.83 -9.53
CA VAL A 177 25.79 -11.43 -10.01
C VAL A 177 25.56 -12.19 -11.31
N ALA A 178 24.53 -13.05 -11.36
CA ALA A 178 24.22 -13.82 -12.55
C ALA A 178 23.89 -12.92 -13.76
N ALA A 179 23.15 -11.83 -13.54
CA ALA A 179 22.84 -10.85 -14.58
C ALA A 179 24.10 -10.11 -15.06
N GLU A 180 25.01 -9.71 -14.15
CA GLU A 180 26.27 -9.07 -14.49
C GLU A 180 27.14 -10.00 -15.36
N ILE A 181 27.27 -11.28 -14.96
CA ILE A 181 28.00 -12.29 -15.73
C ILE A 181 27.38 -12.48 -17.12
N ALA A 182 26.05 -12.59 -17.19
CA ALA A 182 25.33 -12.77 -18.46
C ALA A 182 25.46 -11.55 -19.39
N ALA A 183 25.69 -10.36 -18.86
CA ALA A 183 25.88 -9.12 -19.62
C ALA A 183 27.33 -8.91 -20.07
N MET A 184 28.31 -9.68 -19.57
CA MET A 184 29.71 -9.54 -19.98
C MET A 184 29.94 -10.10 -21.38
N ASP A 185 30.72 -9.38 -22.19
CA ASP A 185 31.29 -9.95 -23.41
C ASP A 185 32.36 -11.02 -23.07
N PRO A 186 32.67 -11.95 -23.99
CA PRO A 186 33.60 -13.03 -23.72
C PRO A 186 35.01 -12.59 -23.29
N ARG A 187 35.49 -11.44 -23.77
CA ARG A 187 36.84 -10.94 -23.40
C ARG A 187 36.84 -10.40 -21.98
N ARG A 188 35.83 -9.60 -21.61
CA ARG A 188 35.65 -9.11 -20.23
C ARG A 188 35.48 -10.28 -19.27
N LEU A 189 34.65 -11.26 -19.60
CA LEU A 189 34.43 -12.45 -18.77
C LEU A 189 35.74 -13.21 -18.51
N ALA A 190 36.55 -13.45 -19.55
CA ALA A 190 37.84 -14.14 -19.40
C ALA A 190 38.87 -13.33 -18.60
N SER A 191 38.82 -12.00 -18.66
CA SER A 191 39.65 -11.10 -17.84
C SER A 191 39.22 -11.10 -16.37
N GLU A 192 37.92 -11.01 -16.11
CA GLU A 192 37.38 -11.02 -14.74
C GLU A 192 37.62 -12.35 -14.04
N ARG A 193 37.48 -13.48 -14.75
CA ARG A 193 37.82 -14.82 -14.23
C ARG A 193 39.27 -14.92 -13.79
N ARG A 194 40.21 -14.47 -14.64
CA ARG A 194 41.64 -14.45 -14.29
C ARG A 194 41.90 -13.64 -13.03
N ARG A 195 41.37 -12.41 -12.97
CA ARG A 195 41.49 -11.57 -11.77
C ARG A 195 40.84 -12.17 -10.52
N ALA A 196 39.79 -12.97 -10.65
CA ALA A 196 39.21 -13.70 -9.52
C ALA A 196 40.13 -14.83 -9.04
N THR A 197 40.69 -15.60 -9.99
CA THR A 197 41.69 -16.63 -9.70
C THR A 197 42.93 -16.07 -9.02
N ASP A 198 43.44 -14.91 -9.49
CA ASP A 198 44.58 -14.23 -8.87
C ASP A 198 44.33 -13.83 -7.41
N LEU A 199 43.05 -13.65 -7.04
CA LEU A 199 42.60 -13.35 -5.67
C LEU A 199 42.19 -14.61 -4.87
N GLY A 200 42.27 -15.80 -5.46
CA GLY A 200 41.81 -17.04 -4.83
C GLY A 200 40.29 -17.15 -4.66
N LEU A 201 39.51 -16.41 -5.45
CA LEU A 201 38.05 -16.36 -5.39
C LEU A 201 37.40 -16.98 -6.63
N THR A 202 36.14 -17.41 -6.49
CA THR A 202 35.29 -17.62 -7.66
C THR A 202 34.93 -16.27 -8.31
N LEU A 203 34.54 -16.29 -9.59
CA LEU A 203 34.08 -15.07 -10.26
C LEU A 203 32.85 -14.51 -9.54
N GLU A 204 31.94 -15.39 -9.14
CA GLU A 204 30.71 -15.09 -8.44
C GLU A 204 30.98 -14.41 -7.11
N ASP A 205 31.92 -14.93 -6.30
CA ASP A 205 32.27 -14.34 -5.00
C ASP A 205 32.93 -12.97 -5.17
N LYS A 206 33.86 -12.85 -6.11
CA LYS A 206 34.50 -11.57 -6.41
C LYS A 206 33.47 -10.51 -6.83
N LEU A 207 32.56 -10.85 -7.74
CA LEU A 207 31.51 -9.95 -8.18
C LEU A 207 30.53 -9.66 -7.05
N SER A 208 30.16 -10.67 -6.28
CA SER A 208 29.31 -10.51 -5.11
C SER A 208 29.91 -9.47 -4.16
N LEU A 209 31.18 -9.56 -3.80
CA LEU A 209 31.88 -8.59 -2.94
C LEU A 209 31.88 -7.17 -3.52
N ALA A 210 32.02 -7.03 -4.84
CA ALA A 210 32.04 -5.74 -5.52
C ALA A 210 30.65 -5.11 -5.73
N LEU A 211 29.57 -5.88 -5.62
CA LEU A 211 28.22 -5.36 -5.80
C LEU A 211 27.81 -4.45 -4.64
N LEU A 212 27.47 -3.21 -4.97
CA LEU A 212 26.79 -2.28 -4.07
C LEU A 212 25.35 -2.74 -3.80
N SER A 213 24.77 -2.28 -2.68
CA SER A 213 23.34 -2.43 -2.38
C SER A 213 22.47 -1.93 -3.54
N ASP A 214 21.25 -2.45 -3.63
CA ASP A 214 20.33 -1.94 -4.65
C ASP A 214 20.01 -0.47 -4.36
N ALA A 215 20.19 0.37 -5.38
CA ALA A 215 20.09 1.81 -5.22
C ALA A 215 18.65 2.28 -5.02
N LEU A 216 17.65 1.55 -5.52
CA LEU A 216 16.25 1.86 -5.28
C LEU A 216 15.86 1.44 -3.87
N GLU A 217 16.26 0.23 -3.46
CA GLU A 217 16.08 -0.25 -2.09
C GLU A 217 16.66 0.71 -1.06
N THR A 218 17.93 1.11 -1.24
CA THR A 218 18.62 2.03 -0.32
C THR A 218 17.92 3.39 -0.23
N ARG A 219 17.44 3.93 -1.37
CA ARG A 219 16.70 5.20 -1.37
C ARG A 219 15.35 5.09 -0.70
N LEU A 220 14.69 3.95 -0.84
CA LEU A 220 13.40 3.70 -0.23
C LEU A 220 13.52 3.62 1.30
N ASP A 221 14.55 2.94 1.80
CA ASP A 221 14.86 2.88 3.24
C ASP A 221 15.11 4.29 3.79
N LEU A 222 15.95 5.09 3.12
CA LEU A 222 16.23 6.48 3.52
C LEU A 222 14.99 7.38 3.48
N PHE A 223 14.08 7.14 2.54
CA PHE A 223 12.81 7.88 2.45
C PHE A 223 11.88 7.53 3.62
N ILE A 224 11.75 6.24 3.94
CA ILE A 224 10.94 5.76 5.06
C ILE A 224 11.46 6.34 6.37
N GLU A 225 12.76 6.21 6.63
CA GLU A 225 13.43 6.76 7.82
C GLU A 225 13.20 8.27 7.94
N CYS A 226 13.38 9.02 6.85
CA CYS A 226 13.16 10.47 6.83
C CYS A 226 11.70 10.85 7.12
N CYS A 227 10.73 10.04 6.68
CA CYS A 227 9.32 10.30 6.97
C CYS A 227 8.98 10.03 8.44
N GLU A 228 9.49 8.93 8.99
CA GLU A 228 9.26 8.56 10.39
C GLU A 228 9.90 9.57 11.34
N GLU A 229 11.12 10.01 11.04
CA GLU A 229 11.82 11.04 11.82
C GLU A 229 11.07 12.38 11.79
N LEU A 230 10.66 12.82 10.59
CA LEU A 230 9.91 14.08 10.43
C LEU A 230 8.60 14.05 11.23
N GLU A 231 7.89 12.92 11.20
CA GLU A 231 6.63 12.75 11.92
C GLU A 231 6.84 12.68 13.43
N ALA A 232 7.84 11.95 13.91
CA ALA A 232 8.19 11.89 15.32
C ALA A 232 8.52 13.28 15.90
N LEU A 233 9.32 14.08 15.17
CA LEU A 233 9.65 15.44 15.57
C LEU A 233 8.43 16.35 15.57
N THR A 234 7.58 16.25 14.55
CA THR A 234 6.32 17.02 14.47
C THR A 234 5.42 16.69 15.67
N MET A 235 5.38 15.43 16.08
CA MET A 235 4.61 14.98 17.23
C MET A 235 5.17 15.45 18.57
N ALA A 236 6.48 15.33 18.77
CA ALA A 236 7.14 15.84 19.96
C ALA A 236 6.95 17.36 20.10
N ALA A 237 6.91 18.09 18.98
CA ALA A 237 6.63 19.52 18.94
C ALA A 237 5.20 19.86 19.37
N LEU A 238 4.21 19.16 18.82
CA LEU A 238 2.79 19.38 19.10
C LEU A 238 2.45 19.11 20.57
N ASP A 239 3.10 18.10 21.14
CA ASP A 239 2.96 17.74 22.55
C ASP A 239 3.79 18.64 23.50
N GLY A 240 4.55 19.59 22.96
CA GLY A 240 5.41 20.48 23.74
C GLY A 240 6.58 19.78 24.44
N ARG A 241 6.86 18.52 24.10
CA ARG A 241 7.96 17.72 24.66
C ARG A 241 9.33 18.19 24.18
N GLU A 242 9.40 18.71 22.96
CA GLU A 242 10.66 19.12 22.34
C GLU A 242 10.55 20.51 21.70
N ALA A 243 11.59 21.32 21.90
CA ALA A 243 11.79 22.52 21.10
C ALA A 243 12.31 22.09 19.72
N VAL A 244 11.54 22.39 18.67
CA VAL A 244 11.94 22.04 17.32
C VAL A 244 12.98 23.01 16.81
N ASP A 245 14.14 22.49 16.40
CA ASP A 245 15.05 23.22 15.53
C ASP A 245 14.40 23.37 14.15
N VAL A 246 13.91 24.58 13.86
CA VAL A 246 13.26 24.92 12.60
C VAL A 246 14.18 24.64 11.39
N VAL A 247 15.49 24.84 11.54
CA VAL A 247 16.46 24.58 10.47
C VAL A 247 16.52 23.09 10.17
N TYR A 248 16.49 22.26 11.21
CA TYR A 248 16.47 20.81 11.07
C TYR A 248 15.15 20.30 10.46
N LEU A 249 14.02 20.83 10.92
CA LEU A 249 12.71 20.50 10.38
C LEU A 249 12.61 20.83 8.88
N GLU A 250 13.07 22.02 8.48
CA GLU A 250 13.14 22.40 7.07
C GLU A 250 14.08 21.49 6.27
N PHE A 251 15.21 21.08 6.85
CA PHE A 251 16.11 20.13 6.22
C PHE A 251 15.41 18.80 5.96
N LEU A 252 14.68 18.26 6.92
CA LEU A 252 13.93 17.01 6.75
C LEU A 252 12.82 17.15 5.69
N HIS A 253 12.09 18.26 5.66
CA HIS A 253 11.12 18.51 4.60
C HIS A 253 11.75 18.53 3.20
N ARG A 254 12.88 19.25 3.03
CA ARG A 254 13.62 19.28 1.76
C ARG A 254 14.17 17.90 1.39
N ARG A 255 14.71 17.16 2.36
CA ARG A 255 15.24 15.81 2.18
C ARG A 255 14.15 14.84 1.75
N ARG A 256 12.98 14.86 2.42
CA ARG A 256 11.81 14.05 2.06
C ARG A 256 11.40 14.31 0.61
N ALA A 257 11.20 15.57 0.23
CA ALA A 257 10.78 15.94 -1.13
C ALA A 257 11.82 15.51 -2.19
N SER A 258 13.10 15.65 -1.88
CA SER A 258 14.18 15.20 -2.76
C SER A 258 14.19 13.67 -2.94
N LEU A 259 14.06 12.92 -1.84
CA LEU A 259 14.01 11.46 -1.88
C LEU A 259 12.77 10.95 -2.62
N GLU A 260 11.61 11.58 -2.40
CA GLU A 260 10.36 11.27 -3.12
C GLU A 260 10.53 11.45 -4.62
N THR A 261 11.13 12.56 -5.06
CA THR A 261 11.44 12.80 -6.49
C THR A 261 12.36 11.72 -7.05
N MET A 262 13.42 11.34 -6.32
CA MET A 262 14.33 10.29 -6.77
C MET A 262 13.66 8.91 -6.84
N LEU A 263 12.70 8.63 -5.95
CA LEU A 263 11.93 7.38 -5.97
C LEU A 263 11.01 7.33 -7.18
N ASP A 264 10.30 8.42 -7.48
CA ASP A 264 9.41 8.51 -8.65
C ASP A 264 10.20 8.32 -9.95
N GLU A 265 11.34 8.99 -10.10
CA GLU A 265 12.22 8.83 -11.25
C GLU A 265 12.74 7.39 -11.38
N ALA A 266 13.20 6.80 -10.28
CA ALA A 266 13.71 5.43 -10.28
C ALA A 266 12.61 4.40 -10.59
N TYR A 267 11.39 4.63 -10.08
CA TYR A 267 10.23 3.80 -10.36
C TYR A 267 9.82 3.85 -11.84
N GLU A 268 9.75 5.04 -12.43
CA GLU A 268 9.42 5.17 -13.86
C GLU A 268 10.50 4.53 -14.76
N GLN A 269 11.79 4.64 -14.39
CA GLN A 269 12.85 3.90 -15.07
C GLN A 269 12.69 2.38 -14.93
N HIS A 270 12.33 1.89 -13.74
CA HIS A 270 12.08 0.46 -13.50
C HIS A 270 10.92 -0.03 -14.36
N LYS A 271 9.78 0.66 -14.33
CA LYS A 271 8.57 0.38 -15.11
C LYS A 271 8.83 0.37 -16.62
N ALA A 272 9.64 1.31 -17.12
CA ALA A 272 10.02 1.34 -18.53
C ALA A 272 10.86 0.11 -18.94
N LYS A 273 11.76 -0.38 -18.07
CA LYS A 273 12.60 -1.56 -18.32
C LYS A 273 11.78 -2.86 -18.32
N THR A 274 10.84 -3.00 -17.38
CA THR A 274 9.96 -4.19 -17.30
C THR A 274 9.00 -4.25 -18.47
N THR A 275 8.41 -3.12 -18.87
CA THR A 275 7.47 -3.05 -20.01
C THR A 275 8.15 -3.36 -21.34
N LYS A 276 9.35 -2.82 -21.59
CA LYS A 276 10.13 -3.13 -22.82
C LYS A 276 10.52 -4.61 -22.89
N SER A 277 10.90 -5.20 -21.76
CA SER A 277 11.24 -6.62 -21.68
C SER A 277 10.03 -7.53 -21.98
N ALA A 278 8.84 -7.16 -21.51
CA ALA A 278 7.61 -7.90 -21.79
C ALA A 278 7.23 -7.87 -23.27
N ARG A 279 7.37 -6.72 -23.94
CA ARG A 279 7.10 -6.59 -25.38
C ARG A 279 8.05 -7.44 -26.24
N LYS A 280 9.35 -7.39 -25.95
CA LYS A 280 10.38 -8.17 -26.68
C LYS A 280 10.20 -9.69 -26.53
N ARG A 281 9.58 -10.15 -25.44
CA ARG A 281 9.24 -11.58 -25.23
C ARG A 281 7.98 -12.03 -25.98
N ARG A 282 7.06 -11.12 -26.32
CA ARG A 282 5.85 -11.44 -27.11
C ARG A 282 6.11 -11.47 -28.62
N GLU A 283 7.18 -10.83 -29.07
CA GLU A 283 7.59 -10.76 -30.49
C GLU A 283 8.57 -11.89 -30.88
N ARG A 284 8.84 -12.84 -29.98
CA ARG A 284 9.68 -14.03 -30.20
C ARG A 284 8.86 -15.29 -30.00
#